data_AF-A0A1I3CWE4-F1
#
_entry.id   AF-A0A1I3CWE4-F1
#
_cell.length_a   1.000
_cell.length_b   1.000
_cell.length_c   1.000
_cell.angle_alpha   90.00
_cell.angle_beta   90.00
_cell.angle_gamma   90.00
#
_symmetry.space_group_name_H-M   'P 1'
#
loop_
_entity.id
_entity.type
_entity.pdbx_description
1 polymer ?
#
loop_
_entity_poly.entity_id
_entity_poly.type
_entity_poly.pdbx_seq_one_letter_code
_entity_poly.pdbx_strand_id
1 'polypeptide(L)'
;MKRHILLNPFAHFAEIQLVAAGLLATAVGSFLGWQCNTRFDGVLDLHFVSQTTPWQPLLDNGINLLCLVIPLYLVGRSINSKTRLIDLVSTALVARIPYYVLPLTNTGGFMHLASMNLVENATKDAPIGLGAVAANIAFAALAIVATVVFIYWLFQGFQTATNSKKNLHKWIFGGCIVLSEVISKLLILSVN
;
A
#
# COMPACT_ATOMS: atom_id res chain seq x y z
N MET A 1 -21.56 -15.35 10.71
CA MET A 1 -20.46 -16.11 10.06
C MET A 1 -19.65 -15.29 9.04
N LYS A 2 -20.27 -14.53 8.11
CA LYS A 2 -19.53 -13.78 7.05
C LYS A 2 -18.64 -12.60 7.52
N ARG A 3 -18.96 -11.96 8.67
CA ARG A 3 -18.28 -10.73 9.13
C ARG A 3 -16.83 -10.95 9.60
N HIS A 4 -16.48 -12.16 10.05
CA HIS A 4 -15.12 -12.47 10.53
C HIS A 4 -14.10 -12.66 9.41
N ILE A 5 -14.56 -13.04 8.20
CA ILE A 5 -13.69 -13.33 7.06
C ILE A 5 -13.04 -12.03 6.53
N LEU A 6 -13.80 -10.93 6.48
CA LEU A 6 -13.28 -9.63 6.05
C LEU A 6 -12.31 -9.00 7.05
N LEU A 7 -12.38 -9.41 8.33
CA LEU A 7 -11.51 -8.90 9.38
C LEU A 7 -10.17 -9.65 9.42
N ASN A 8 -10.16 -10.94 9.14
CA ASN A 8 -8.93 -11.73 9.05
C ASN A 8 -9.05 -12.79 7.94
N PRO A 9 -8.80 -12.43 6.67
CA PRO A 9 -8.85 -13.39 5.56
C PRO A 9 -7.76 -14.47 5.70
N PHE A 10 -6.64 -14.13 6.35
CA PHE A 10 -5.48 -15.01 6.53
C PHE A 10 -5.77 -16.24 7.41
N ALA A 11 -6.74 -16.13 8.33
CA ALA A 11 -7.16 -17.25 9.16
C ALA A 11 -8.13 -18.22 8.46
N HIS A 12 -8.70 -17.84 7.32
CA HIS A 12 -9.85 -18.54 6.72
C HIS A 12 -9.59 -19.07 5.30
N PHE A 13 -8.68 -18.46 4.55
CA PHE A 13 -8.35 -18.88 3.20
C PHE A 13 -7.03 -19.61 3.14
N ALA A 14 -6.91 -20.53 2.18
CA ALA A 14 -5.64 -21.18 1.91
C ALA A 14 -4.63 -20.18 1.33
N GLU A 15 -3.37 -20.36 1.69
CA GLU A 15 -2.25 -19.54 1.25
C GLU A 15 -2.22 -19.34 -0.28
N ILE A 16 -2.41 -20.41 -1.06
CA ILE A 16 -2.42 -20.33 -2.52
C ILE A 16 -3.54 -19.44 -3.07
N GLN A 17 -4.70 -19.42 -2.40
CA GLN A 17 -5.82 -18.55 -2.78
C GLN A 17 -5.49 -17.09 -2.48
N LEU A 18 -4.86 -16.82 -1.34
CA LEU A 18 -4.42 -15.48 -0.95
C LEU A 18 -3.33 -14.94 -1.89
N VAL A 19 -2.34 -15.77 -2.25
CA VAL A 19 -1.31 -15.42 -3.24
C VAL A 19 -1.95 -15.12 -4.59
N ALA A 20 -2.83 -15.99 -5.09
CA ALA A 20 -3.49 -15.78 -6.38
C ALA A 20 -4.35 -14.49 -6.39
N ALA A 21 -5.17 -14.28 -5.36
CA ALA A 21 -5.99 -13.07 -5.22
C ALA A 21 -5.12 -11.82 -5.12
N GLY A 22 -4.05 -11.87 -4.32
CA GLY A 22 -3.10 -10.78 -4.17
C GLY A 22 -2.37 -10.42 -5.45
N LEU A 23 -1.86 -11.41 -6.18
CA LEU A 23 -1.20 -11.19 -7.49
C LEU A 23 -2.16 -10.62 -8.53
N LEU A 24 -3.38 -11.15 -8.62
CA LEU A 24 -4.41 -10.60 -9.51
C LEU A 24 -4.73 -9.15 -9.16
N ALA A 25 -4.89 -8.84 -7.87
CA ALA A 25 -5.15 -7.49 -7.42
C ALA A 25 -3.96 -6.55 -7.69
N THR A 26 -2.71 -7.01 -7.50
CA THR A 26 -1.51 -6.23 -7.85
C THR A 26 -1.42 -5.98 -9.36
N ALA A 27 -1.74 -6.97 -10.20
CA ALA A 27 -1.77 -6.77 -11.65
C ALA A 27 -2.83 -5.74 -12.07
N VAL A 28 -4.05 -5.87 -11.55
CA VAL A 28 -5.14 -4.91 -11.79
C VAL A 28 -4.78 -3.53 -11.24
N GLY A 29 -4.26 -3.44 -10.02
CA GLY A 29 -3.85 -2.18 -9.39
C GLY A 29 -2.70 -1.50 -10.12
N SER A 30 -1.74 -2.27 -10.65
CA SER A 30 -0.65 -1.73 -11.47
C SER A 30 -1.18 -1.21 -12.82
N PHE A 31 -2.12 -1.94 -13.43
CA PHE A 31 -2.79 -1.47 -14.65
C PHE A 31 -3.59 -0.17 -14.39
N LEU A 32 -4.34 -0.09 -13.30
CA LEU A 32 -5.04 1.13 -12.90
C LEU A 32 -4.07 2.27 -12.60
N GLY A 33 -2.93 1.97 -11.97
CA GLY A 33 -1.86 2.93 -11.74
C GLY A 33 -1.36 3.53 -13.05
N TRP A 34 -1.16 2.70 -14.07
CA TRP A 34 -0.73 3.16 -15.38
C TRP A 34 -1.81 4.03 -16.06
N GLN A 35 -3.06 3.54 -16.09
CA GLN A 35 -4.17 4.27 -16.72
C GLN A 35 -4.48 5.61 -16.04
N CYS A 36 -4.26 5.71 -14.74
CA CYS A 36 -4.54 6.90 -13.94
C CYS A 36 -3.28 7.67 -13.54
N ASN A 37 -2.15 7.48 -14.23
CA ASN A 37 -0.87 8.15 -13.97
C ASN A 37 -0.50 8.23 -12.49
N THR A 38 -0.56 7.09 -11.81
CA THR A 38 -0.35 6.96 -10.38
C THR A 38 0.86 6.07 -10.12
N ARG A 39 1.77 6.57 -9.29
CA ARG A 39 2.94 5.83 -8.80
C ARG A 39 2.70 5.33 -7.39
N PHE A 40 3.24 4.15 -7.10
CA PHE A 40 3.28 3.58 -5.75
C PHE A 40 4.71 3.73 -5.23
N ASP A 41 5.21 4.95 -5.06
CA ASP A 41 6.62 5.24 -4.81
C ASP A 41 7.06 5.11 -3.34
N GLY A 42 6.27 4.41 -2.53
CA GLY A 42 6.65 3.91 -1.22
C GLY A 42 5.73 2.79 -0.77
N VAL A 43 6.06 2.14 0.35
CA VAL A 43 5.22 1.09 0.94
C VAL A 43 3.87 1.65 1.37
N LEU A 44 3.85 2.89 1.86
CA LEU A 44 2.68 3.63 2.33
C LEU A 44 2.26 4.77 1.39
N ASP A 45 3.12 5.12 0.43
CA ASP A 45 2.99 6.32 -0.39
C ASP A 45 2.45 6.04 -1.78
N LEU A 46 1.74 7.06 -2.29
CA LEU A 46 1.16 7.08 -3.61
C LEU A 46 1.16 8.51 -4.13
N HIS A 47 1.66 8.70 -5.36
CA HIS A 47 1.74 10.01 -5.99
C HIS A 47 1.09 10.01 -7.37
N PHE A 48 0.34 11.07 -7.65
CA PHE A 48 -0.22 11.34 -8.98
C PHE A 48 0.77 12.17 -9.79
N VAL A 49 1.20 11.62 -10.93
CA VAL A 49 2.16 12.26 -11.83
C VAL A 49 1.50 12.62 -13.16
N SER A 50 2.18 13.41 -13.98
CA SER A 50 1.67 13.80 -15.30
C SER A 50 1.57 12.60 -16.25
N GLN A 51 2.55 11.69 -16.19
CA GLN A 51 2.60 10.51 -17.04
C GLN A 51 3.34 9.37 -16.34
N THR A 52 2.84 8.15 -16.53
CA THR A 52 3.55 6.91 -16.15
C THR A 52 3.81 6.05 -17.37
N THR A 53 4.87 5.25 -17.32
CA THR A 53 5.08 4.15 -18.28
C THR A 53 4.31 2.91 -17.84
N PRO A 54 3.93 2.00 -18.75
CA PRO A 54 3.11 0.83 -18.41
C PRO A 54 3.71 -0.10 -17.36
N TRP A 55 5.04 -0.15 -17.26
CA TRP A 55 5.75 -1.04 -16.33
C TRP A 55 6.06 -0.38 -14.98
N GLN A 56 6.03 0.97 -14.89
CA GLN A 56 6.42 1.71 -13.68
C GLN A 56 5.60 1.32 -12.44
N PRO A 57 4.26 1.34 -12.47
CA PRO A 57 3.46 0.95 -11.31
C PRO A 57 3.64 -0.51 -10.89
N LEU A 58 3.94 -1.39 -11.85
CA LEU A 58 4.22 -2.80 -11.57
C LEU A 58 5.58 -2.97 -10.87
N LEU A 59 6.60 -2.25 -11.34
CA LEU A 59 7.92 -2.23 -10.74
C LEU A 59 7.88 -1.66 -9.31
N ASP A 60 7.21 -0.51 -9.15
CA ASP A 60 6.97 0.15 -7.87
C ASP A 60 6.34 -0.84 -6.87
N ASN A 61 5.25 -1.52 -7.27
CA ASN A 61 4.60 -2.54 -6.45
C ASN A 61 5.51 -3.72 -6.09
N GLY A 62 6.33 -4.18 -7.05
CA GLY A 62 7.30 -5.25 -6.84
C GLY A 62 8.37 -4.88 -5.81
N ILE A 63 8.97 -3.70 -5.93
CA ILE A 63 9.95 -3.16 -4.97
C ILE A 63 9.29 -3.06 -3.60
N ASN A 64 8.14 -2.42 -3.52
CA ASN A 64 7.41 -2.24 -2.27
C ASN A 64 6.99 -3.55 -1.61
N LEU A 65 6.71 -4.60 -2.39
CA LEU A 65 6.41 -5.94 -1.87
C LEU A 65 7.66 -6.54 -1.22
N LEU A 66 8.80 -6.52 -1.90
CA LEU A 66 10.06 -7.05 -1.39
C LEU A 66 10.53 -6.29 -0.14
N CYS A 67 10.48 -4.95 -0.19
CA CYS A 67 10.83 -4.09 0.93
C CYS A 67 9.99 -4.35 2.17
N LEU A 68 8.74 -4.76 2.00
CA LEU A 68 7.85 -5.09 3.11
C LEU A 68 8.03 -6.51 3.62
N VAL A 69 8.12 -7.49 2.72
CA VAL A 69 8.20 -8.91 3.07
C VAL A 69 9.52 -9.24 3.75
N ILE A 70 10.65 -8.69 3.30
CA ILE A 70 11.97 -9.06 3.81
C ILE A 70 12.12 -8.72 5.31
N PRO A 71 11.91 -7.47 5.78
CA PRO A 71 12.01 -7.15 7.20
C PRO A 71 11.00 -7.93 8.05
N LEU A 72 9.76 -8.06 7.59
CA LEU A 72 8.71 -8.81 8.28
C LEU A 72 9.05 -10.29 8.41
N TYR A 73 9.65 -10.89 7.39
CA TYR A 73 10.07 -12.29 7.43
C TYR A 73 11.24 -12.50 8.39
N LEU A 74 12.26 -11.64 8.36
CA LEU A 74 13.41 -11.73 9.27
C LEU A 74 12.98 -11.64 10.73
N VAL A 75 12.14 -10.66 11.06
CA VAL A 75 11.57 -10.52 12.41
C VAL A 75 10.59 -11.66 12.72
N GLY A 76 9.74 -12.03 11.78
CA GLY A 76 8.79 -13.10 11.97
C GLY A 76 9.46 -14.44 12.27
N ARG A 77 10.63 -14.70 11.67
CA ARG A 77 11.43 -15.90 11.92
C ARG A 77 12.11 -15.88 13.28
N SER A 78 12.52 -14.71 13.79
CA SER A 78 13.07 -14.57 15.14
C SER A 78 12.00 -14.72 16.23
N ILE A 79 10.76 -14.33 15.93
CA ILE A 79 9.60 -14.55 16.82
C ILE A 79 9.17 -16.02 16.81
N ASN A 80 9.12 -16.64 15.63
CA ASN A 80 8.70 -18.02 15.45
C ASN A 80 9.50 -18.68 14.33
N SER A 81 10.30 -19.68 14.68
CA SER A 81 11.12 -20.45 13.73
C SER A 81 10.32 -21.33 12.77
N LYS A 82 8.98 -21.34 12.85
CA LYS A 82 8.10 -22.00 11.87
C LYS A 82 7.48 -21.04 10.87
N THR A 83 7.69 -19.73 11.01
CA THR A 83 7.21 -18.71 10.08
C THR A 83 7.69 -19.00 8.66
N ARG A 84 6.77 -19.13 7.70
CA ARG A 84 7.08 -19.44 6.30
C ARG A 84 7.06 -18.16 5.48
N LEU A 85 8.01 -18.01 4.56
CA LEU A 85 8.11 -16.80 3.73
C LEU A 85 6.81 -16.51 2.96
N ILE A 86 6.20 -17.57 2.42
CA ILE A 86 4.99 -17.48 1.61
C ILE A 86 3.76 -17.00 2.38
N ASP A 87 3.70 -17.22 3.70
CA ASP A 87 2.66 -16.66 4.57
C ASP A 87 2.80 -15.12 4.66
N LEU A 88 4.03 -14.60 4.63
CA LEU A 88 4.29 -13.15 4.66
C LEU A 88 4.10 -12.52 3.27
N VAL A 89 4.47 -13.23 2.21
CA VAL A 89 4.22 -12.79 0.83
C VAL A 89 2.72 -12.66 0.58
N SER A 90 1.93 -13.68 0.92
CA SER A 90 0.47 -13.62 0.79
C SER A 90 -0.14 -12.52 1.66
N THR A 91 0.39 -12.33 2.88
CA THR A 91 0.00 -11.22 3.76
C THR A 91 0.22 -9.87 3.09
N ALA A 92 1.42 -9.61 2.60
CA ALA A 92 1.78 -8.32 2.01
C ALA A 92 0.99 -8.02 0.72
N LEU A 93 0.80 -9.02 -0.14
CA LEU A 93 0.01 -8.90 -1.37
C LEU A 93 -1.45 -8.56 -1.08
N VAL A 94 -2.10 -9.30 -0.17
CA VAL A 94 -3.52 -9.08 0.15
C VAL A 94 -3.73 -7.79 0.94
N ALA A 95 -2.82 -7.46 1.85
CA ALA A 95 -2.92 -6.23 2.62
C ALA A 95 -2.93 -4.99 1.73
N ARG A 96 -2.19 -4.98 0.61
CA ARG A 96 -2.09 -3.87 -0.35
C ARG A 96 -3.35 -3.58 -1.15
N ILE A 97 -4.31 -4.50 -1.21
CA ILE A 97 -5.53 -4.38 -2.04
C ILE A 97 -6.27 -3.03 -1.88
N PRO A 98 -6.45 -2.46 -0.67
CA PRO A 98 -7.11 -1.16 -0.49
C PRO A 98 -6.46 -0.01 -1.27
N TYR A 99 -5.13 -0.03 -1.44
CA TYR A 99 -4.40 1.00 -2.19
C TYR A 99 -4.71 0.95 -3.69
N TYR A 100 -5.07 -0.21 -4.23
CA TYR A 100 -5.33 -0.39 -5.66
C TYR A 100 -6.63 0.27 -6.13
N VAL A 101 -7.47 0.77 -5.21
CA VAL A 101 -8.65 1.58 -5.51
C VAL A 101 -8.30 3.06 -5.69
N LEU A 102 -7.24 3.54 -5.03
CA LEU A 102 -6.86 4.97 -5.01
C LEU A 102 -6.54 5.55 -6.41
N PRO A 103 -5.89 4.84 -7.34
CA PRO A 103 -5.64 5.38 -8.69
C PRO A 103 -6.89 5.89 -9.39
N LEU A 104 -8.07 5.28 -9.16
CA LEU A 104 -9.32 5.67 -9.80
C LEU A 104 -9.71 7.12 -9.54
N THR A 105 -9.27 7.72 -8.43
CA THR A 105 -9.55 9.14 -8.15
C THR A 105 -8.84 10.07 -9.14
N ASN A 106 -7.76 9.62 -9.78
CA ASN A 106 -7.02 10.37 -10.79
C ASN A 106 -7.42 10.04 -12.24
N THR A 107 -8.62 9.49 -12.44
CA THR A 107 -9.18 9.29 -13.80
C THR A 107 -9.16 10.61 -14.56
N GLY A 108 -8.58 10.61 -15.76
CA GLY A 108 -8.43 11.82 -16.58
C GLY A 108 -7.50 12.90 -15.99
N GLY A 109 -6.66 12.55 -15.01
CA GLY A 109 -5.73 13.50 -14.35
C GLY A 109 -6.39 14.41 -13.31
N PHE A 110 -7.62 14.11 -12.89
CA PHE A 110 -8.40 14.98 -11.99
C PHE A 110 -7.66 15.34 -10.70
N MET A 111 -7.15 14.34 -9.97
CA MET A 111 -6.47 14.59 -8.69
C MET A 111 -5.11 15.27 -8.88
N HIS A 112 -4.37 14.94 -9.93
CA HIS A 112 -3.13 15.61 -10.28
C HIS A 112 -3.36 17.12 -10.48
N LEU A 113 -4.35 17.49 -11.29
CA LEU A 113 -4.72 18.90 -11.51
C LEU A 113 -5.25 19.58 -10.24
N ALA A 114 -6.09 18.89 -9.46
CA ALA A 114 -6.60 19.41 -8.20
C ALA A 114 -5.47 19.69 -7.18
N SER A 115 -4.46 18.81 -7.11
CA SER A 115 -3.29 19.01 -6.25
C SER A 115 -2.39 20.15 -6.76
N MET A 116 -2.14 20.24 -8.06
CA MET A 116 -1.33 21.31 -8.65
C MET A 116 -1.97 22.68 -8.44
N ASN A 117 -3.28 22.80 -8.72
CA ASN A 117 -4.02 24.04 -8.49
C ASN A 117 -3.99 24.49 -7.02
N LEU A 118 -3.99 23.53 -6.08
CA LEU A 118 -3.93 23.85 -4.65
C LEU A 118 -2.55 24.43 -4.28
N VAL A 119 -1.46 23.81 -4.73
CA VAL A 119 -0.09 24.27 -4.46
C VAL A 119 0.20 25.59 -5.18
N GLU A 120 -0.16 25.71 -6.46
CA GLU A 120 0.09 26.90 -7.26
C GLU A 120 -0.66 28.14 -6.72
N ASN A 121 -1.94 27.99 -6.37
CA ASN A 121 -2.69 29.12 -5.84
C ASN A 121 -2.24 29.49 -4.42
N ALA A 122 -1.87 28.51 -3.59
CA ALA A 122 -1.31 28.77 -2.27
C ALA A 122 0.05 29.50 -2.33
N THR A 123 0.88 29.20 -3.33
CA THR A 123 2.20 29.86 -3.49
C THR A 123 2.12 31.25 -4.11
N LYS A 124 1.05 31.55 -4.86
CA LYS A 124 0.81 32.85 -5.50
C LYS A 124 -0.10 33.78 -4.70
N ASP A 125 -0.47 33.41 -3.47
CA ASP A 125 -1.50 34.09 -2.67
C ASP A 125 -2.82 34.32 -3.44
N ALA A 126 -3.15 33.39 -4.34
CA ALA A 126 -4.35 33.44 -5.17
C ALA A 126 -5.52 32.70 -4.51
N PRO A 127 -6.78 33.08 -4.79
CA PRO A 127 -7.94 32.37 -4.26
C PRO A 127 -7.94 30.90 -4.67
N ILE A 128 -7.92 30.00 -3.67
CA ILE A 128 -8.00 28.55 -3.91
C ILE A 128 -9.47 28.18 -4.14
N GLY A 129 -9.76 27.55 -5.27
CA GLY A 129 -11.11 27.07 -5.57
C GLY A 129 -11.58 26.00 -4.57
N LEU A 130 -12.78 26.20 -3.99
CA LEU A 130 -13.38 25.27 -3.03
C LEU A 130 -13.44 23.82 -3.54
N GLY A 131 -13.64 23.62 -4.85
CA GLY A 131 -13.65 22.29 -5.46
C GLY A 131 -12.31 21.55 -5.34
N ALA A 132 -11.18 22.25 -5.53
CA ALA A 132 -9.85 21.65 -5.40
C ALA A 132 -9.55 21.27 -3.93
N VAL A 133 -9.93 22.13 -2.98
CA VAL A 133 -9.80 21.85 -1.54
C VAL A 133 -10.64 20.64 -1.15
N ALA A 134 -11.92 20.63 -1.54
CA ALA A 134 -12.83 19.54 -1.22
C ALA A 134 -12.37 18.21 -1.81
N ALA A 135 -11.87 18.21 -3.06
CA ALA A 135 -11.32 17.02 -3.71
C ALA A 135 -10.11 16.46 -2.96
N ASN A 136 -9.15 17.30 -2.56
CA ASN A 136 -7.97 16.88 -1.81
C ASN A 136 -8.33 16.36 -0.41
N ILE A 137 -9.27 16.99 0.29
CA ILE A 137 -9.76 16.50 1.59
C ILE A 137 -10.44 15.14 1.43
N ALA A 138 -11.30 14.99 0.42
CA ALA A 138 -11.98 13.71 0.15
C ALA A 138 -10.98 12.60 -0.19
N PHE A 139 -10.00 12.90 -1.03
CA PHE A 139 -8.91 11.98 -1.36
C PHE A 139 -8.09 11.60 -0.11
N ALA A 140 -7.69 12.58 0.70
CA ALA A 140 -6.93 12.33 1.93
C ALA A 140 -7.72 11.43 2.90
N ALA A 141 -9.02 11.66 3.07
CA ALA A 141 -9.88 10.80 3.88
C ALA A 141 -9.94 9.37 3.35
N LEU A 142 -10.08 9.19 2.03
CA LEU A 142 -10.07 7.87 1.39
C LEU A 142 -8.72 7.17 1.55
N ALA A 143 -7.62 7.90 1.34
CA ALA A 143 -6.26 7.39 1.49
C ALA A 143 -6.00 6.94 2.93
N ILE A 144 -6.41 7.73 3.94
CA ILE A 144 -6.30 7.36 5.36
C ILE A 144 -7.08 6.07 5.64
N VAL A 145 -8.30 5.92 5.12
CA VAL A 145 -9.07 4.68 5.27
C VAL A 145 -8.33 3.50 4.65
N ALA A 146 -7.81 3.65 3.42
CA ALA A 146 -7.03 2.62 2.76
C ALA A 146 -5.77 2.24 3.56
N THR A 147 -5.05 3.22 4.10
CA THR A 147 -3.86 3.00 4.96
C THR A 147 -4.22 2.27 6.25
N VAL A 148 -5.31 2.64 6.92
CA VAL A 148 -5.77 1.96 8.14
C VAL A 148 -6.13 0.50 7.85
N VAL A 149 -6.86 0.24 6.76
CA VAL A 149 -7.21 -1.14 6.37
C VAL A 149 -5.96 -1.92 5.97
N PHE A 150 -5.03 -1.32 5.23
CA PHE A 150 -3.74 -1.91 4.87
C PHE A 150 -2.95 -2.33 6.11
N ILE A 151 -2.72 -1.43 7.07
CA ILE A 151 -1.96 -1.71 8.29
C ILE A 151 -2.66 -2.78 9.13
N TYR A 152 -3.99 -2.69 9.25
CA TYR A 152 -4.78 -3.66 9.99
C TYR A 152 -4.65 -5.07 9.39
N TRP A 153 -4.89 -5.23 8.08
CA TRP A 153 -4.76 -6.52 7.40
C TRP A 153 -3.32 -7.04 7.43
N LEU A 154 -2.33 -6.18 7.19
CA LEU A 154 -0.92 -6.54 7.29
C LEU A 154 -0.57 -7.08 8.67
N PHE A 155 -1.07 -6.45 9.75
CA PHE A 155 -0.84 -6.93 11.11
C PHE A 155 -1.58 -8.25 11.39
N GLN A 156 -2.82 -8.42 10.92
CA GLN A 156 -3.56 -9.68 11.09
C GLN A 156 -2.85 -10.86 10.41
N GLY A 157 -2.37 -10.68 9.18
CA GLY A 157 -1.62 -11.71 8.48
C GLY A 157 -0.25 -11.97 9.12
N PHE A 158 0.47 -10.91 9.52
CA PHE A 158 1.72 -11.05 10.28
C PHE A 158 1.52 -11.81 11.59
N GLN A 159 0.49 -11.47 12.35
CA GLN A 159 0.17 -12.15 13.62
C GLN A 159 -0.16 -13.63 13.39
N THR A 160 -0.93 -13.93 12.35
CA THR A 160 -1.31 -15.29 11.97
C THR A 160 -0.09 -16.11 11.54
N ALA A 161 0.78 -15.55 10.70
CA ALA A 161 1.98 -16.21 10.18
C ALA A 161 3.05 -16.46 11.26
N THR A 162 3.18 -15.54 12.22
CA THR A 162 4.24 -15.57 13.23
C THR A 162 3.81 -16.11 14.58
N ASN A 163 2.50 -16.36 14.79
CA ASN A 163 1.94 -16.70 16.10
C ASN A 163 2.33 -15.66 17.19
N SER A 164 2.31 -14.39 16.81
CA SER A 164 2.72 -13.29 17.67
C SER A 164 1.69 -13.01 18.78
N LYS A 165 2.15 -13.06 20.05
CA LYS A 165 1.29 -12.86 21.24
C LYS A 165 1.70 -11.68 22.14
N LYS A 166 2.94 -11.20 22.04
CA LYS A 166 3.48 -10.16 22.93
C LYS A 166 3.20 -8.76 22.35
N ASN A 167 2.90 -7.80 23.22
CA ASN A 167 2.73 -6.40 22.81
C ASN A 167 4.00 -5.81 22.18
N LEU A 168 5.19 -6.24 22.61
CA LEU A 168 6.47 -5.84 21.99
C LEU A 168 6.49 -6.10 20.47
N HIS A 169 5.90 -7.20 20.02
CA HIS A 169 5.90 -7.53 18.59
C HIS A 169 5.09 -6.53 17.75
N LYS A 170 4.11 -5.82 18.33
CA LYS A 170 3.38 -4.75 17.64
C LYS A 170 4.29 -3.56 17.35
N TRP A 171 5.14 -3.20 18.31
CA TRP A 171 6.13 -2.13 18.14
C TRP A 171 7.19 -2.51 17.10
N ILE A 172 7.72 -3.75 17.16
CA ILE A 172 8.69 -4.23 16.18
C ILE A 172 8.06 -4.26 14.77
N PHE A 173 6.81 -4.71 14.65
CA PHE A 173 6.06 -4.67 13.39
C PHE A 173 5.93 -3.25 12.83
N GLY A 174 5.56 -2.27 13.67
CA GLY A 174 5.54 -0.86 13.27
C GLY A 174 6.90 -0.35 12.78
N GLY A 175 7.98 -0.72 13.48
CA GLY A 175 9.35 -0.43 13.05
C GLY A 175 9.70 -1.05 11.70
N CYS A 176 9.23 -2.27 11.41
CA CYS A 176 9.41 -2.90 10.10
C CYS A 176 8.73 -2.12 8.99
N ILE A 177 7.51 -1.60 9.20
CA ILE A 177 6.81 -0.79 8.20
C ILE A 177 7.60 0.48 7.88
N VAL A 178 8.05 1.21 8.92
CA VAL A 178 8.83 2.44 8.74
C VAL A 178 10.14 2.16 8.01
N LEU A 179 10.84 1.08 8.39
CA LEU A 179 12.05 0.65 7.69
C LEU A 179 11.77 0.31 6.22
N SER A 180 10.67 -0.40 5.96
CA SER A 180 10.27 -0.80 4.61
C SER A 180 9.97 0.42 3.74
N GLU A 181 9.30 1.43 4.29
CA GLU A 181 8.99 2.70 3.63
C GLU A 181 10.25 3.48 3.22
N VAL A 182 11.22 3.59 4.12
CA VAL A 182 12.50 4.25 3.81
C VAL A 182 13.26 3.50 2.73
N ILE A 183 13.38 2.17 2.85
CA ILE A 183 14.11 1.36 1.86
C ILE A 183 13.42 1.43 0.50
N SER A 184 12.08 1.34 0.44
CA SER A 184 11.36 1.39 -0.84
C SER A 184 11.60 2.69 -1.57
N LYS A 185 11.52 3.83 -0.88
CA LYS A 185 11.77 5.14 -1.49
C LYS A 185 13.16 5.24 -2.08
N LEU A 186 14.18 4.83 -1.32
CA LEU A 186 15.57 4.86 -1.78
C LEU A 186 15.79 3.98 -3.02
N LEU A 187 15.21 2.78 -3.03
CA LEU A 187 15.31 1.88 -4.18
C LEU A 187 14.56 2.41 -5.39
N ILE A 188 13.33 2.92 -5.22
CA ILE A 188 12.55 3.49 -6.32
C ILE A 188 13.25 4.73 -6.89
N LEU A 189 13.82 5.61 -6.05
CA LEU A 189 14.63 6.73 -6.49
C LEU A 189 15.87 6.32 -7.30
N SER A 190 16.45 5.15 -7.03
CA SER A 190 17.64 4.67 -7.74
C SER A 190 17.39 4.01 -9.08
N VAL A 191 16.15 3.57 -9.34
CA VAL A 191 15.76 2.83 -10.56
C VAL A 191 14.96 3.72 -11.54
N ASN A 192 14.59 4.93 -11.13
CA ASN A 192 14.05 5.96 -12.02
C ASN A 192 15.11 6.99 -12.40
#